data_AF-A0A7J4NL33-F1
#
_entry.id   AF-A0A7J4NL33-F1
#
_cell.length_a   1.000
_cell.length_b   1.000
_cell.length_c   1.000
_cell.angle_alpha   90.00
_cell.angle_beta   90.00
_cell.angle_gamma   90.00
#
_symmetry.space_group_name_H-M   'P 1'
#
loop_
_entity.id
_entity.type
_entity.pdbx_description
1 polymer ?
#
loop_
_entity_poly.entity_id
_entity_poly.type
_entity_poly.pdbx_seq_one_letter_code
_entity_poly.pdbx_strand_id
1 'polypeptide(L)' 'MAQKEEETRVLIVIDGPNVGMSHSVNKWPASARGIAAVVLHYADLGYDVHAFVPRHFLNDKGGKRGVDDASIL' A
#
# COMPACT_ATOMS: atom_id res chain seq x y z
N MET A 1 -31.98 -1.45 -25.87
CA MET A 1 -30.60 -0.94 -25.82
C MET A 1 -30.52 -0.04 -24.59
N ALA A 2 -29.61 -0.13 -23.63
CA ALA A 2 -28.33 -0.83 -23.55
C ALA A 2 -28.28 -1.67 -22.27
N GLN A 3 -27.73 -2.89 -22.36
CA GLN A 3 -27.26 -3.61 -21.18
C GLN A 3 -26.07 -2.79 -20.68
N LYS A 4 -26.23 -2.14 -19.53
CA LYS A 4 -25.11 -1.55 -18.80
C LYS A 4 -24.19 -2.71 -18.46
N GLU A 5 -23.09 -2.85 -19.19
CA GLU A 5 -22.02 -3.74 -18.82
C GLU A 5 -21.67 -3.42 -17.36
N GLU A 6 -21.81 -4.42 -16.51
CA GLU A 6 -21.27 -4.39 -15.17
C GLU A 6 -19.75 -4.37 -15.35
N GLU A 7 -19.19 -3.17 -15.54
CA GLU A 7 -17.74 -2.98 -15.52
C GLU A 7 -17.25 -3.61 -14.23
N THR A 8 -16.63 -4.78 -14.35
CA THR A 8 -16.01 -5.50 -13.25
C THR A 8 -15.01 -4.55 -12.62
N ARG A 9 -15.39 -3.95 -11.48
CA ARG A 9 -14.51 -3.04 -10.74
C ARG A 9 -13.22 -3.80 -10.44
N VAL A 10 -12.13 -3.37 -11.08
CA VAL A 10 -10.82 -3.98 -10.87
C VAL A 10 -10.32 -3.55 -9.50
N LEU A 11 -10.20 -4.52 -8.59
CA LEU A 11 -9.55 -4.32 -7.30
C LEU A 11 -8.03 -4.44 -7.46
N ILE A 12 -7.31 -3.41 -7.07
CA ILE A 12 -5.85 -3.40 -7.02
C ILE A 12 -5.42 -3.74 -5.60
N VAL A 13 -4.57 -4.77 -5.48
CA VAL A 13 -4.01 -5.19 -4.19
C VAL A 13 -2.51 -4.94 -4.20
N ILE A 14 -2.03 -4.13 -3.26
CA ILE A 14 -0.64 -3.73 -3.14
C ILE A 14 0.04 -4.57 -2.05
N ASP A 15 1.19 -5.15 -2.40
CA ASP A 15 2.16 -5.68 -1.45
C ASP A 15 2.88 -4.52 -0.76
N GLY A 16 2.37 -4.13 0.42
CA GLY A 16 2.85 -2.96 1.16
C GLY A 16 4.35 -3.05 1.51
N PRO A 17 4.83 -4.12 2.17
CA PRO A 17 6.26 -4.27 2.47
C PRO A 17 7.16 -4.19 1.24
N ASN A 18 6.75 -4.76 0.10
CA ASN A 18 7.54 -4.67 -1.13
C ASN A 18 7.67 -3.22 -1.64
N VAL A 19 6.54 -2.51 -1.75
CA VAL A 19 6.52 -1.11 -2.18
C VAL A 19 7.29 -0.23 -1.19
N GLY A 20 7.05 -0.40 0.11
CA GLY A 20 7.72 0.36 1.15
C GLY A 20 9.23 0.17 1.13
N MET A 21 9.71 -1.05 0.90
CA MET A 21 11.14 -1.35 0.77
C MET A 21 11.74 -0.80 -0.53
N SER A 22 11.01 -0.88 -1.63
CA SER A 22 11.44 -0.29 -2.91
C SER A 22 11.65 1.23 -2.78
N HIS A 23 10.69 1.91 -2.15
CA HIS A 23 10.77 3.35 -1.91
C HIS A 23 11.88 3.73 -0.92
N SER A 24 12.17 2.88 0.07
CA SER A 24 13.27 3.10 1.03
C SER A 24 14.64 2.63 0.52
N VAL A 25 14.81 2.41 -0.79
CA VAL A 25 16.07 1.96 -1.41
C VAL A 25 16.56 0.65 -0.78
N ASN A 26 15.62 -0.25 -0.50
CA ASN A 26 15.82 -1.55 0.14
C ASN A 26 16.43 -1.47 1.56
N LYS A 27 16.21 -0.37 2.29
CA LYS A 27 16.66 -0.20 3.67
C LYS A 27 15.47 -0.22 4.64
N TRP A 28 15.67 -0.80 5.81
CA TRP A 28 14.73 -0.67 6.92
C TRP A 28 14.92 0.67 7.64
N PRO A 29 13.86 1.28 8.18
CA PRO A 29 12.46 0.88 8.06
C PRO A 29 11.90 1.05 6.62
N ALA A 30 10.91 0.23 6.28
CA ALA A 30 10.16 0.38 5.03
C ALA A 30 9.37 1.70 5.04
N SER A 31 9.24 2.34 3.89
CA SER A 31 8.60 3.66 3.82
C SER A 31 7.07 3.53 3.74
N ALA A 32 6.38 3.91 4.82
CA ALA A 32 4.91 4.03 4.83
C ALA A 32 4.41 5.06 3.83
N ARG A 33 5.19 6.15 3.61
CA ARG A 33 4.89 7.15 2.57
C ARG A 33 4.91 6.56 1.17
N GLY A 34 5.83 5.65 0.88
CA GLY A 34 5.88 4.95 -0.40
C GLY A 34 4.62 4.11 -0.64
N ILE A 35 4.16 3.41 0.39
CA ILE A 35 2.92 2.61 0.35
C ILE A 35 1.72 3.53 0.10
N ALA A 36 1.57 4.60 0.91
CA ALA A 36 0.47 5.55 0.79
C ALA A 36 0.44 6.25 -0.57
N ALA A 37 1.60 6.60 -1.14
CA ALA A 37 1.70 7.25 -2.44
C ALA A 37 1.17 6.36 -3.58
N VAL A 38 1.44 5.05 -3.54
CA VAL A 38 0.93 4.10 -4.56
C VAL A 38 -0.57 3.89 -4.39
N VAL A 39 -1.06 3.80 -3.15
CA VAL A 39 -2.51 3.75 -2.87
C VAL A 39 -3.20 4.98 -3.44
N LEU A 40 -2.71 6.19 -3.12
CA LEU A 40 -3.25 7.45 -3.63
C LEU A 40 -3.22 7.50 -5.16
N HIS A 41 -2.12 7.11 -5.78
CA HIS A 41 -1.98 7.11 -7.23
C HIS A 41 -3.08 6.30 -7.93
N TYR A 42 -3.35 5.08 -7.47
CA TYR A 42 -4.39 4.25 -8.08
C TYR A 42 -5.81 4.68 -7.69
N ALA A 43 -6.00 5.20 -6.47
CA ALA A 43 -7.27 5.77 -6.06
C ALA A 43 -7.65 7.01 -6.91
N ASP A 44 -6.69 7.89 -7.21
CA ASP A 44 -6.88 9.08 -8.05
C ASP A 44 -7.21 8.72 -9.51
N LEU A 45 -6.80 7.53 -9.96
CA LEU A 45 -7.17 6.97 -11.27
C LEU A 45 -8.57 6.30 -11.26
N GLY A 46 -9.25 6.27 -10.12
CA GLY A 46 -10.61 5.73 -9.97
C GLY A 46 -10.67 4.23 -9.65
N TYR A 47 -9.56 3.60 -9.28
CA TYR A 47 -9.53 2.20 -8.88
C TYR A 47 -9.89 2.01 -7.41
N ASP A 48 -10.51 0.86 -7.11
CA ASP A 48 -10.56 0.35 -5.74
C ASP A 48 -9.21 -0.26 -5.39
N VAL A 49 -8.58 0.17 -4.30
CA VAL A 49 -7.19 -0.16 -3.99
C VAL A 49 -6.97 -0.41 -2.50
N HIS A 50 -6.31 -1.53 -2.20
CA HIS A 50 -6.01 -1.96 -0.85
C HIS A 50 -4.52 -2.31 -0.73
N ALA A 51 -3.83 -1.76 0.26
CA ALA A 51 -2.48 -2.19 0.62
C ALA A 51 -2.54 -3.19 1.78
N PHE A 52 -1.85 -4.32 1.65
CA PHE A 52 -1.68 -5.26 2.77
C PHE A 52 -0.33 -5.03 3.44
N VAL A 53 -0.39 -4.74 4.74
CA VAL A 53 0.78 -4.65 5.62
C VAL A 53 0.56 -5.56 6.83
N PRO A 54 1.38 -6.62 7.01
CA PRO A 54 1.26 -7.49 8.18
C PRO A 54 1.40 -6.72 9.49
N ARG A 55 0.56 -7.04 10.48
CA ARG A 55 0.50 -6.34 11.78
C ARG A 55 1.85 -6.20 12.49
N HIS A 56 2.78 -7.15 12.30
CA HIS A 56 4.11 -7.07 12.92
C HIS A 56 4.99 -5.96 12.32
N PHE A 57 4.73 -5.51 11.08
CA PHE A 57 5.39 -4.34 10.49
C PHE A 57 4.86 -3.02 11.06
N LEU A 58 3.60 -2.99 11.51
CA LEU A 58 2.94 -1.79 12.07
C LEU A 58 3.34 -1.50 13.51
N ASN A 59 3.87 -2.50 14.22
CA ASN A 59 4.21 -2.44 15.65
C ASN A 59 5.70 -2.68 15.88
N ASP A 60 6.60 -2.02 15.15
CA ASP A 60 8.04 -2.16 15.43
C ASP A 60 8.50 -1.22 16.55
N LYS A 61 8.16 -1.57 17.79
CA LYS A 61 8.80 -1.00 19.00
C LYS A 61 10.24 -1.53 19.19
N GLY A 62 10.75 -2.41 18.31
CA GLY A 62 11.96 -3.21 18.49
C GLY A 62 13.09 -3.00 17.47
N GLY A 63 12.89 -2.13 16.48
CA GLY A 63 13.95 -1.56 15.64
C GLY A 63 14.65 -2.53 14.70
N LYS A 64 13.94 -3.47 14.05
CA LYS A 64 14.63 -4.34 13.06
C LYS A 64 13.99 -4.41 11.70
N ARG A 65 12.66 -4.43 11.56
CA ARG A 65 11.97 -4.60 10.26
C ARG A 65 10.52 -4.13 10.33
N GLY A 66 10.30 -2.82 10.47
CA GLY A 66 8.97 -2.19 10.50
C GLY A 66 8.75 -1.16 9.39
N VAL A 67 7.55 -0.59 9.34
CA VAL A 67 7.31 0.67 8.60
C VAL A 67 7.70 1.87 9.47
N ASP A 68 8.18 2.95 8.85
CA ASP A 68 8.71 4.14 9.52
C ASP A 68 7.65 4.97 10.27
N ASP A 69 6.46 5.10 9.71
CA ASP A 69 5.31 5.78 10.32
C ASP A 69 4.03 4.99 10.01
N ALA A 70 3.65 4.07 10.89
CA ALA A 70 2.45 3.27 10.71
C ALA A 70 1.14 4.07 10.81
N SER A 71 1.17 5.32 11.29
CA SER A 71 -0.04 6.12 11.51
C SER A 71 -0.66 6.68 10.23
N ILE A 72 0.08 6.64 9.12
CA ILE A 72 -0.34 7.13 7.81
C ILE A 72 -0.88 6.03 6.87
N LEU A 73 -0.96 4.79 7.37
CA LEU A 73 -1.53 3.62 6.68
C LEU A 73 -2.92 3.29 7.25
#